data_AF-A0A8H6GB08-F1
#
_entry.id   AF-A0A8H6GB08-F1
#
_cell.length_a   1.000
_cell.length_b   1.000
_cell.length_c   1.000
_cell.angle_alpha   90.00
_cell.angle_beta   90.00
_cell.angle_gamma   90.00
#
_symmetry.space_group_name_H-M   'P 1'
#
loop_
_entity.id
_entity.type
_entity.pdbx_description
1 polymer ?
#
loop_
_entity_poly.entity_id
_entity_poly.type
_entity_poly.pdbx_seq_one_letter_code
_entity_poly.pdbx_strand_id
1 'polypeptide(L)'
;MPVYSADDLENAIADVKNGHPTRSPHWWQSRQAARQEQLRLTTDQEDDLERWILRQEKLGHAPTHAQVRTIVRSVLARHGDHAPLGRKWTTRFVERHPALKTKLGRRTDWERVNAATPANIKRLFDVYETVDWIPPERQYNADEGGIMEGQGVNGLVIGSSQESPNAVPVKTATVPFKSNGSDANF
;
A
#
# COMPACT_ATOMS: atom_id res chain seq x y z
N MET A 1 -32.37 10.77 -33.95
CA MET A 1 -31.69 9.48 -34.21
C MET A 1 -30.19 9.71 -34.10
N PRO A 2 -29.42 8.90 -33.35
CA PRO A 2 -27.96 9.02 -33.34
C PRO A 2 -27.43 8.82 -34.77
N VAL A 3 -26.54 9.71 -35.22
CA VAL A 3 -25.90 9.64 -36.54
C VAL A 3 -24.60 8.88 -36.34
N TYR A 4 -24.51 7.67 -36.89
CA TYR A 4 -23.28 6.87 -36.86
C TYR A 4 -22.44 7.22 -38.09
N SER A 5 -21.15 7.50 -37.86
CA SER A 5 -20.18 7.70 -38.94
C SER A 5 -19.74 6.37 -39.55
N ALA A 6 -19.11 6.41 -40.73
CA ALA A 6 -18.60 5.20 -41.38
C ALA A 6 -17.57 4.46 -40.49
N ASP A 7 -16.75 5.23 -39.77
CA ASP A 7 -15.73 4.70 -38.85
C ASP A 7 -16.37 3.99 -37.64
N ASP A 8 -17.51 4.48 -37.16
CA ASP A 8 -18.26 3.84 -36.05
C ASP A 8 -18.79 2.45 -36.46
N LEU A 9 -19.18 2.30 -37.72
CA LEU A 9 -19.67 1.02 -38.26
C LEU A 9 -18.52 0.04 -38.48
N GLU A 10 -17.38 0.49 -38.98
CA GLU A 10 -16.20 -0.36 -39.19
C GLU A 10 -15.63 -0.89 -37.87
N ASN A 11 -15.54 -0.04 -36.85
CA ASN A 11 -15.09 -0.43 -35.51
C ASN A 11 -16.06 -1.44 -34.86
N ALA A 12 -17.38 -1.24 -35.01
CA ALA A 12 -18.37 -2.18 -34.52
C ALA A 12 -18.29 -3.56 -35.21
N ILE A 13 -17.97 -3.59 -36.50
CA ILE A 13 -17.77 -4.84 -37.25
C ILE A 13 -16.51 -5.57 -36.78
N ALA A 14 -15.44 -4.85 -36.47
CA ALA A 14 -14.20 -5.43 -35.93
C ALA A 14 -14.41 -6.03 -34.52
N ASP A 15 -15.16 -5.35 -33.65
CA ASP A 15 -15.46 -5.81 -32.29
C ASP A 15 -16.28 -7.12 -32.26
N VAL A 16 -17.25 -7.25 -33.17
CA VAL A 16 -18.05 -8.49 -33.32
C VAL A 16 -17.20 -9.66 -33.77
N LYS A 17 -16.24 -9.43 -34.69
CA LYS A 17 -15.30 -10.48 -35.15
C LYS A 17 -14.37 -10.95 -34.03
N ASN A 18 -14.07 -10.08 -33.07
CA ASN A 18 -13.21 -10.37 -31.91
C ASN A 18 -13.98 -10.90 -30.68
N GLY A 19 -15.29 -11.13 -30.80
CA GLY A 19 -16.10 -11.73 -29.72
C GLY A 19 -16.47 -10.77 -28.60
N HIS A 20 -16.36 -9.45 -28.80
CA HIS A 20 -16.78 -8.47 -27.80
C HIS A 20 -18.29 -8.18 -27.88
N PRO A 21 -19.01 -8.05 -26.74
CA PRO A 21 -20.44 -7.75 -26.75
C PRO A 21 -20.70 -6.33 -27.31
N THR A 22 -21.71 -6.18 -28.17
CA THR A 22 -22.14 -4.93 -28.85
C THR A 22 -22.69 -3.83 -27.94
N ARG A 23 -22.51 -3.97 -26.62
CA ARG A 23 -22.85 -2.92 -25.66
C ARG A 23 -21.76 -1.85 -25.75
N SER A 24 -22.06 -0.77 -26.48
CA SER A 24 -21.23 0.41 -26.77
C SER A 24 -19.90 0.52 -26.00
N PRO A 25 -18.73 0.37 -26.62
CA PRO A 25 -17.41 0.43 -25.95
C PRO A 25 -17.20 1.70 -25.11
N HIS A 26 -17.89 2.79 -25.49
CA HIS A 26 -17.93 4.06 -24.80
C HIS A 26 -18.24 3.93 -23.29
N TRP A 27 -19.18 3.07 -22.86
CA TRP A 27 -19.54 3.00 -21.44
C TRP A 27 -18.47 2.31 -20.56
N TRP A 28 -17.63 1.45 -21.14
CA TRP A 28 -16.53 0.80 -20.42
C TRP A 28 -15.35 1.74 -20.23
N GLN A 29 -14.97 2.44 -21.30
CA GLN A 29 -13.92 3.47 -21.27
C GLN A 29 -14.36 4.64 -20.37
N SER A 30 -15.62 5.05 -20.45
CA SER A 30 -16.20 6.09 -19.57
C SER A 30 -16.25 5.64 -18.11
N ARG A 31 -16.48 4.35 -17.82
CA ARG A 31 -16.42 3.86 -16.44
C ARG A 31 -15.01 3.83 -15.89
N GLN A 32 -14.00 3.47 -16.68
CA GLN A 32 -12.62 3.51 -16.21
C GLN A 32 -12.13 4.95 -16.05
N ALA A 33 -12.41 5.82 -17.01
CA ALA A 33 -12.12 7.25 -16.93
C ALA A 33 -12.84 7.94 -15.76
N ALA A 34 -14.15 7.71 -15.58
CA ALA A 34 -14.90 8.23 -14.43
C ALA A 34 -14.44 7.65 -13.09
N ARG A 35 -13.85 6.45 -13.09
CA ARG A 35 -13.26 5.84 -11.88
C ARG A 35 -11.89 6.43 -11.55
N GLN A 36 -11.12 6.84 -12.57
CA GLN A 36 -9.89 7.64 -12.42
C GLN A 36 -10.22 9.03 -11.88
N GLU A 37 -11.29 9.68 -12.36
CA GLU A 37 -11.77 10.96 -11.82
C GLU A 37 -12.31 10.87 -10.38
N GLN A 38 -12.68 9.67 -9.91
CA GLN A 38 -13.08 9.41 -8.52
C GLN A 38 -11.91 9.07 -7.58
N LEU A 39 -10.69 8.89 -8.11
CA LEU A 39 -9.50 8.74 -7.28
C LEU A 39 -9.08 10.14 -6.82
N ARG A 40 -9.08 10.33 -5.49
CA ARG A 40 -8.71 11.62 -4.87
C ARG A 40 -7.23 11.95 -5.05
N LEU A 41 -6.40 10.95 -5.33
CA LEU A 41 -5.01 11.10 -5.72
C LEU A 41 -4.87 10.76 -7.19
N THR A 42 -4.01 11.51 -7.87
CA THR A 42 -3.57 11.18 -9.24
C THR A 42 -2.74 9.90 -9.24
N THR A 43 -2.61 9.24 -10.39
CA THR A 43 -1.78 8.03 -10.54
C THR A 43 -0.34 8.30 -10.09
N ASP A 44 0.27 9.41 -10.50
CA ASP A 44 1.64 9.78 -10.11
C ASP A 44 1.80 9.93 -8.59
N GLN A 45 0.80 10.52 -7.92
CA GLN A 45 0.80 10.64 -6.45
C GLN A 45 0.65 9.29 -5.75
N GLU A 46 -0.14 8.37 -6.31
CA GLU A 46 -0.23 7.01 -5.79
C GLU A 46 1.10 6.25 -5.97
N ASP A 47 1.77 6.41 -7.11
CA ASP A 47 3.08 5.80 -7.38
C ASP A 47 4.19 6.38 -6.49
N ASP A 48 4.17 7.69 -6.23
CA ASP A 48 5.04 8.34 -5.25
C ASP A 48 4.83 7.77 -3.85
N LEU A 49 3.57 7.56 -3.47
CA LEU A 49 3.20 6.99 -2.18
C LEU A 49 3.66 5.53 -2.07
N GLU A 50 3.49 4.72 -3.12
CA GLU A 50 4.01 3.36 -3.19
C GLU A 50 5.53 3.35 -2.98
N ARG A 51 6.27 4.15 -3.76
CA ARG A 51 7.73 4.26 -3.65
C ARG A 51 8.18 4.69 -2.26
N TRP A 52 7.44 5.62 -1.64
CA TRP A 52 7.70 6.03 -0.26
C TRP A 52 7.50 4.88 0.73
N ILE A 53 6.41 4.12 0.63
CA ILE A 53 6.13 2.95 1.50
C ILE A 53 7.24 1.91 1.37
N LEU A 54 7.64 1.56 0.15
CA LEU A 54 8.71 0.60 -0.11
C LEU A 54 10.05 1.07 0.46
N ARG A 55 10.35 2.37 0.37
CA ARG A 55 11.56 2.95 0.98
C ARG A 55 11.52 2.88 2.50
N GLN A 56 10.37 3.16 3.11
CA GLN A 56 10.20 3.06 4.55
C GLN A 56 10.37 1.61 5.05
N GLU A 57 9.79 0.64 4.34
CA GLU A 57 10.02 -0.77 4.67
C GLU A 57 11.50 -1.16 4.57
N LYS A 58 12.22 -0.69 3.52
CA LYS A 58 13.67 -0.92 3.38
C LYS A 58 14.48 -0.35 4.55
N LEU A 59 13.99 0.72 5.17
CA LEU A 59 14.59 1.32 6.36
C LEU A 59 14.15 0.62 7.66
N GLY A 60 13.37 -0.46 7.57
CA GLY A 60 12.82 -1.16 8.73
C GLY A 60 11.56 -0.51 9.31
N HIS A 61 11.07 0.60 8.75
CA HIS A 61 9.99 1.42 9.30
C HIS A 61 8.70 1.34 8.46
N ALA A 62 8.24 0.13 8.11
CA ALA A 62 7.06 0.02 7.25
C ALA A 62 5.81 0.65 7.91
N PRO A 63 5.13 1.59 7.23
CA PRO A 63 4.06 2.36 7.83
C PRO A 63 2.79 1.54 8.03
N THR A 64 2.06 1.83 9.10
CA THR A 64 0.71 1.30 9.35
C THR A 64 -0.33 1.89 8.41
N HIS A 65 -1.46 1.20 8.26
CA HIS A 65 -2.63 1.71 7.52
C HIS A 65 -3.09 3.09 8.01
N ALA A 66 -2.98 3.35 9.31
CA ALA A 66 -3.35 4.63 9.92
C ALA A 66 -2.36 5.75 9.55
N GLN A 67 -1.04 5.48 9.62
CA GLN A 67 -0.02 6.44 9.19
C GLN A 67 -0.15 6.80 7.72
N VAL A 68 -0.31 5.80 6.84
CA VAL A 68 -0.56 6.04 5.40
C VAL A 68 -1.79 6.92 5.20
N ARG A 69 -2.89 6.64 5.91
CA ARG A 69 -4.10 7.47 5.83
C ARG A 69 -3.85 8.90 6.31
N THR A 70 -3.07 9.10 7.36
CA THR A 70 -2.73 10.44 7.87
C THR A 70 -1.90 11.23 6.86
N ILE A 71 -0.91 10.59 6.24
CA ILE A 71 -0.06 11.21 5.22
C ILE A 71 -0.87 11.58 3.99
N VAL A 72 -1.73 10.69 3.50
CA VAL A 72 -2.59 11.00 2.35
C VAL A 72 -3.53 12.16 2.67
N ARG A 73 -4.08 12.22 3.89
CA ARG A 73 -4.91 13.37 4.31
C ARG A 73 -4.11 14.66 4.35
N SER A 74 -2.85 14.64 4.78
CA SER A 74 -2.03 15.85 4.82
C SER A 74 -1.66 16.32 3.41
N VAL A 75 -1.39 15.39 2.48
CA VAL A 75 -1.16 15.70 1.06
C VAL A 75 -2.42 16.33 0.45
N LEU A 76 -3.59 15.72 0.62
CA LEU A 76 -4.87 16.24 0.11
C LEU A 76 -5.20 17.63 0.69
N ALA A 77 -4.97 17.82 1.99
CA ALA A 77 -5.20 19.11 2.64
C ALA A 77 -4.31 20.22 2.06
N ARG A 78 -3.07 19.91 1.63
CA ARG A 78 -2.19 20.87 0.95
C ARG A 78 -2.70 21.28 -0.43
N HIS A 79 -3.51 20.43 -1.07
CA HIS A 79 -4.19 20.71 -2.33
C HIS A 79 -5.59 21.31 -2.14
N GLY A 80 -5.99 21.66 -0.91
CA GLY A 80 -7.29 22.26 -0.61
C GLY A 80 -8.44 21.25 -0.46
N ASP A 81 -8.15 19.94 -0.50
CA ASP A 81 -9.14 18.90 -0.28
C ASP A 81 -9.12 18.41 1.17
N HIS A 82 -10.11 18.87 1.94
CA HIS A 82 -10.28 18.52 3.36
C HIS A 82 -11.32 17.41 3.60
N ALA A 83 -11.89 16.82 2.54
CA ALA A 83 -12.92 15.80 2.70
C ALA A 83 -12.36 14.56 3.42
N PRO A 84 -13.14 13.85 4.25
CA PRO A 84 -12.67 12.64 4.91
C PRO A 84 -12.39 11.53 3.91
N LEU A 85 -11.25 10.84 4.03
CA LEU A 85 -10.97 9.63 3.25
C LEU A 85 -11.95 8.51 3.64
N GLY A 86 -12.49 7.82 2.64
CA GLY A 86 -13.39 6.68 2.87
C GLY A 86 -12.73 5.56 3.68
N ARG A 87 -13.52 4.81 4.45
CA ARG A 87 -13.03 3.75 5.36
C ARG A 87 -12.20 2.67 4.66
N LYS A 88 -12.57 2.30 3.43
CA LYS A 88 -11.89 1.26 2.62
C LYS A 88 -10.78 1.82 1.72
N TRP A 89 -10.44 3.11 1.84
CA TRP A 89 -9.52 3.75 0.91
C TRP A 89 -8.14 3.07 0.91
N THR A 90 -7.55 2.85 2.09
CA THR A 90 -6.22 2.22 2.21
C THR A 90 -6.22 0.77 1.73
N THR A 91 -7.27 -0.01 2.02
CA THR A 91 -7.42 -1.37 1.50
C THR A 91 -7.47 -1.39 -0.02
N ARG A 92 -8.28 -0.52 -0.63
CA ARG A 92 -8.37 -0.40 -2.08
C ARG A 92 -7.08 0.11 -2.71
N PHE A 93 -6.34 0.98 -2.02
CA PHE A 93 -5.02 1.42 -2.46
C PHE A 93 -4.08 0.22 -2.55
N VAL A 94 -3.97 -0.60 -1.49
CA VAL A 94 -3.15 -1.82 -1.54
C VAL A 94 -3.62 -2.80 -2.63
N GLU A 95 -4.92 -2.94 -2.85
CA GLU A 95 -5.46 -3.78 -3.95
C GLU A 95 -5.08 -3.26 -5.36
N ARG A 96 -4.89 -1.96 -5.54
CA ARG A 96 -4.47 -1.36 -6.82
C ARG A 96 -2.97 -1.52 -7.09
N HIS A 97 -2.17 -1.63 -6.04
CA HIS A 97 -0.71 -1.63 -6.09
C HIS A 97 -0.17 -3.03 -5.75
N PRO A 98 0.00 -3.94 -6.73
CA PRO A 98 0.37 -5.34 -6.48
C PRO A 98 1.78 -5.51 -5.89
N ALA A 99 2.60 -4.47 -5.95
CA ALA A 99 3.88 -4.41 -5.26
C ALA A 99 3.72 -4.24 -3.73
N LEU A 100 2.53 -3.93 -3.23
CA LEU A 100 2.24 -3.75 -1.81
C LEU A 100 1.41 -4.92 -1.25
N LYS A 101 1.63 -5.22 0.03
CA LYS A 101 0.85 -6.18 0.80
C LYS A 101 0.74 -5.73 2.24
N THR A 102 -0.38 -6.09 2.86
CA THR A 102 -0.51 -5.93 4.30
C THR A 102 0.24 -7.04 5.03
N LYS A 103 1.14 -6.67 5.94
CA LYS A 103 1.96 -7.56 6.75
C LYS A 103 1.69 -7.32 8.23
N LEU A 104 2.07 -8.28 9.07
CA LEU A 104 2.10 -8.06 10.51
C LEU A 104 3.42 -7.36 10.85
N GLY A 105 3.34 -6.14 11.38
CA GLY A 105 4.52 -5.44 11.90
C GLY A 105 5.04 -6.14 13.15
N ARG A 106 6.35 -6.28 13.28
CA ARG A 106 6.97 -6.77 14.51
C ARG A 106 7.25 -5.59 15.44
N ARG A 107 6.92 -5.76 16.71
CA ARG A 107 7.22 -4.77 17.73
C ARG A 107 8.73 -4.71 17.96
N THR A 108 9.30 -3.51 18.05
CA THR A 108 10.64 -3.34 18.63
C THR A 108 10.63 -3.91 20.04
N ASP A 109 11.65 -4.69 20.38
CA ASP A 109 11.76 -5.21 21.74
C ASP A 109 11.86 -4.04 22.72
N TRP A 110 11.02 -4.08 23.76
CA TRP A 110 10.93 -3.01 24.75
C TRP A 110 12.25 -2.84 25.50
N GLU A 111 13.01 -3.92 25.66
CA GLU A 111 14.36 -3.91 26.22
C GLU A 111 15.31 -3.06 25.37
N ARG A 112 15.20 -3.14 24.05
CA ARG A 112 16.02 -2.33 23.13
C ARG A 112 15.69 -0.84 23.24
N VAL A 113 14.39 -0.52 23.31
CA VAL A 113 13.94 0.87 23.48
C VAL A 113 14.45 1.44 24.79
N ASN A 114 14.34 0.68 25.89
CA ASN A 114 14.83 1.10 27.19
C ASN A 114 16.37 1.14 27.27
N ALA A 115 17.05 0.26 26.55
CA ALA A 115 18.51 0.24 26.48
C ALA A 115 19.09 1.37 25.61
N ALA A 116 18.30 2.02 24.76
CA ALA A 116 18.70 3.18 23.95
C ALA A 116 18.81 4.47 24.80
N THR A 117 19.48 4.39 25.94
CA THR A 117 19.81 5.55 26.78
C THR A 117 20.98 6.34 26.17
N PRO A 118 21.09 7.65 26.41
CA PRO A 118 22.23 8.44 25.92
C PRO A 118 23.59 7.88 26.33
N ALA A 119 23.70 7.32 27.54
CA ALA A 119 24.93 6.71 28.03
C ALA A 119 25.30 5.44 27.24
N ASN A 120 24.32 4.58 26.94
CA ASN A 120 24.54 3.36 26.17
C ASN A 120 24.86 3.67 24.71
N ILE A 121 24.18 4.66 24.12
CA ILE A 121 24.46 5.13 22.76
C ILE A 121 25.87 5.72 22.69
N LYS A 122 26.26 6.55 23.67
CA LYS A 122 27.63 7.09 23.73
C LYS A 122 28.66 5.97 23.84
N ARG A 123 28.45 5.02 24.75
CA ARG A 123 29.34 3.85 24.91
C ARG A 123 29.47 3.04 23.62
N LEU A 124 28.39 2.89 22.85
CA LEU A 124 28.44 2.22 21.55
C LEU A 124 29.39 2.95 20.59
N PHE A 125 29.26 4.28 20.47
CA PHE A 125 30.15 5.08 19.61
C PHE A 125 31.60 5.07 20.10
N ASP A 126 31.82 5.16 21.41
CA ASP A 126 33.17 5.07 22.00
C ASP A 126 33.85 3.74 21.62
N VAL A 127 33.11 2.63 21.61
CA VAL A 127 33.62 1.31 21.15
C VAL A 127 33.77 1.27 19.63
N TYR A 128 32.85 1.89 18.89
CA TYR A 128 32.88 1.91 17.44
C TYR A 128 34.13 2.64 16.89
N GLU A 129 34.59 3.69 17.58
CA GLU A 129 35.85 4.37 17.27
C GLU A 129 37.09 3.45 17.43
N THR A 130 37.00 2.38 18.22
CA THR A 130 38.14 1.44 18.43
C THR A 130 38.25 0.33 17.39
N VAL A 131 37.29 0.23 16.47
CA VAL A 131 37.21 -0.86 15.46
C VAL A 131 37.37 -0.33 14.03
N ASP A 132 38.08 0.79 13.87
CA ASP A 132 38.41 1.44 12.60
C ASP A 132 39.14 0.53 11.59
N TRP A 133 39.81 -0.52 12.07
CA TRP A 133 40.47 -1.54 11.27
C TRP A 133 39.51 -2.48 10.53
N ILE A 134 38.21 -2.47 10.84
CA ILE A 134 37.20 -3.26 10.13
C ILE A 134 36.68 -2.45 8.94
N PRO A 135 36.87 -2.90 7.68
CA PRO A 135 36.36 -2.20 6.51
C PRO A 135 34.84 -2.06 6.55
N PRO A 136 34.26 -0.92 6.09
CA PRO A 136 32.82 -0.70 6.10
C PRO A 136 32.01 -1.82 5.44
N GLU A 137 32.55 -2.48 4.42
CA GLU A 137 31.90 -3.57 3.68
C GLU A 137 31.70 -4.83 4.53
N ARG A 138 32.39 -4.95 5.67
CA ARG A 138 32.31 -6.05 6.63
C ARG A 138 31.64 -5.66 7.93
N GLN A 139 31.13 -4.43 8.01
CA GLN A 139 30.36 -3.96 9.15
C GLN A 139 28.89 -4.27 8.89
N TYR A 140 28.41 -5.32 9.55
CA TYR A 140 27.01 -5.71 9.50
C TYR A 140 26.30 -5.26 10.76
N ASN A 141 25.13 -4.66 10.61
CA ASN A 141 24.26 -4.42 11.76
C ASN A 141 23.75 -5.76 12.29
N ALA A 142 23.62 -5.88 13.62
CA ALA A 142 23.10 -7.09 14.27
C ALA A 142 21.55 -7.20 14.19
N ASP A 143 20.89 -6.44 13.32
CA ASP A 143 19.45 -6.30 13.26
C ASP A 143 18.82 -6.91 12.00
N GLU A 144 18.91 -8.24 11.86
CA GLU A 144 18.01 -9.01 10.99
C GLU A 144 16.55 -9.06 11.54
N GLY A 145 16.12 -8.04 12.27
CA GLY A 145 14.76 -7.89 12.78
C GLY A 145 13.87 -7.30 11.70
N GLY A 146 13.29 -8.16 10.85
CA GLY A 146 12.34 -7.73 9.83
C GLY A 146 11.25 -6.78 10.35
N ILE A 147 10.83 -5.86 9.49
CA ILE A 147 9.75 -4.87 9.63
C ILE A 147 9.43 -4.46 11.08
N MET A 148 10.08 -3.39 11.50
CA MET A 148 10.08 -2.85 12.85
C MET A 148 9.37 -1.50 12.88
N GLU A 149 8.04 -1.52 12.89
CA GLU A 149 7.27 -0.33 13.24
C GLU A 149 6.00 -0.67 14.02
N GLY A 150 5.82 0.06 15.12
CA GLY A 150 4.73 -0.11 16.07
C GLY A 150 5.18 0.34 17.45
N GLN A 151 5.26 1.66 17.68
CA GLN A 151 5.16 2.15 19.05
C GLN A 151 3.75 1.80 19.55
N GLY A 152 3.65 0.69 20.28
CA GLY A 152 2.52 0.40 21.17
C GLY A 152 1.62 -0.79 20.86
N VAL A 153 1.53 -1.36 19.64
CA VAL A 153 0.61 -2.50 19.38
C VAL A 153 1.07 -3.35 18.20
N ASN A 154 0.83 -4.67 18.23
CA ASN A 154 0.91 -5.53 17.03
C ASN A 154 -0.06 -4.99 15.98
N GLY A 155 0.46 -4.31 14.97
CA GLY A 155 -0.32 -3.59 13.97
C GLY A 155 -0.15 -4.17 12.57
N LEU A 156 -1.19 -4.04 11.75
CA LEU A 156 -1.08 -4.29 10.32
C LEU A 156 -0.32 -3.13 9.67
N VAL A 157 0.80 -3.46 9.03
CA VAL A 157 1.65 -2.53 8.26
C VAL A 157 1.51 -2.79 6.78
N ILE A 158 1.85 -1.79 5.96
CA ILE A 158 1.87 -1.90 4.51
C ILE A 158 3.33 -1.91 4.09
N GLY A 159 3.73 -2.96 3.36
CA GLY A 159 5.08 -3.14 2.84
C GLY A 159 5.04 -3.86 1.49
N SER A 160 6.20 -4.21 0.95
CA SER A 160 6.36 -4.93 -0.30
C SER A 160 5.57 -6.23 -0.35
N SER A 161 5.14 -6.67 -1.52
CA SER A 161 4.51 -7.99 -1.68
C SER A 161 5.51 -9.14 -1.63
N GLN A 162 6.81 -8.85 -1.78
CA GLN A 162 7.88 -9.82 -1.68
C GLN A 162 7.97 -10.40 -0.26
N GLU A 163 8.12 -11.73 -0.20
CA GLU A 163 8.38 -12.44 1.04
C GLU A 163 9.83 -12.18 1.45
N SER A 164 10.04 -11.31 2.44
CA SER A 164 11.31 -11.32 3.15
C SER A 164 11.38 -12.60 3.97
N PRO A 165 12.53 -13.30 4.05
CA PRO A 165 12.68 -14.53 4.83
C PRO A 165 12.24 -14.38 6.31
N ASN A 166 12.18 -13.15 6.83
CA ASN A 166 11.81 -12.83 8.21
C ASN A 166 10.35 -12.33 8.40
N ALA A 167 9.57 -12.18 7.33
CA ALA A 167 8.18 -11.71 7.40
C ALA A 167 7.22 -12.89 7.61
N VAL A 168 6.32 -12.77 8.58
CA VAL A 168 5.21 -13.70 8.74
C VAL A 168 4.05 -13.19 7.87
N PRO A 169 3.66 -13.91 6.80
CA PRO A 169 2.52 -13.50 5.98
C PRO A 169 1.22 -13.61 6.77
N VAL A 170 0.41 -12.55 6.76
CA VAL A 170 -0.97 -12.60 7.28
C VAL A 170 -1.84 -13.32 6.25
N LYS A 171 -2.41 -14.46 6.62
CA LYS A 171 -3.44 -15.12 5.81
C LYS A 171 -4.69 -14.24 5.82
N THR A 172 -4.91 -13.46 4.77
CA THR A 172 -6.21 -12.83 4.52
C THR A 172 -7.20 -13.95 4.17
N ALA A 173 -8.00 -14.39 5.14
CA ALA A 173 -9.15 -15.24 4.86
C ALA A 173 -10.17 -14.42 4.07
N THR A 174 -10.31 -14.71 2.78
CA THR A 174 -11.48 -14.30 1.99
C THR A 174 -12.69 -14.98 2.60
N VAL A 175 -13.43 -14.27 3.45
CA VAL A 175 -14.70 -14.76 3.98
C VAL A 175 -15.72 -14.69 2.84
N PRO A 176 -16.25 -15.81 2.33
CA PRO A 176 -17.26 -15.76 1.27
C PRO A 176 -18.53 -15.14 1.84
N PHE A 177 -19.01 -14.09 1.17
CA PHE A 177 -20.31 -13.47 1.42
C PHE A 177 -21.40 -14.49 1.06
N LYS A 178 -22.01 -15.12 2.08
CA LYS A 178 -23.25 -15.88 1.90
C LYS A 178 -24.40 -14.87 1.82
N SER A 179 -25.00 -14.73 0.64
CA SER A 179 -26.30 -14.11 0.48
C SER A 179 -27.36 -15.00 1.11
N ASN A 180 -27.91 -14.59 2.27
CA ASN A 180 -29.13 -15.22 2.78
C ASN A 180 -30.30 -14.69 1.95
N GLY A 181 -30.96 -15.60 1.23
CA GLY A 181 -32.23 -15.34 0.58
C GLY A 181 -33.28 -14.99 1.63
N SER A 182 -33.94 -13.86 1.41
CA SER A 182 -35.12 -13.43 2.15
C SER A 182 -36.33 -14.20 1.65
N ASP A 183 -36.80 -15.17 2.43
CA ASP A 183 -38.19 -15.62 2.37
C ASP A 183 -39.07 -14.50 2.95
N ALA A 184 -39.72 -13.75 2.05
CA ALA A 184 -40.77 -12.81 2.40
C ALA A 184 -42.09 -13.57 2.45
N ASN A 185 -42.59 -13.83 3.65
CA ASN A 185 -44.01 -14.05 3.93
C ASN A 185 -44.49 -12.92 4.83
N PHE A 186 -45.11 -11.90 4.24
CA PHE A 186 -46.37 -11.26 4.64
C PHE A 186 -46.72 -10.14 3.66
#